data_AF-A0AAV8XVU9-F1
#
_entry.id   AF-A0AAV8XVU9-F1
#
_cell.length_a   1.000
_cell.length_b   1.000
_cell.length_c   1.000
_cell.angle_alpha   90.00
_cell.angle_beta   90.00
_cell.angle_gamma   90.00
#
_symmetry.space_group_name_H-M   'P 1'
#
loop_
_entity.id
_entity.type
_entity.pdbx_description
1 polymer ?
#
loop_
_entity_poly.entity_id
_entity_poly.type
_entity_poly.pdbx_seq_one_letter_code
_entity_poly.pdbx_strand_id
1 'polypeptide(L)'
;MVSLSRSYNTNSGGATFFSESVNMEDREHLQPILESYGVFKPLKTTPIFSLHLLFTLALDVVAIVYSVLHPDENSKCREYFIIIYIHIGLWFLTLVVDQIAKIKHHKLRLNGYLEFYQKTCLHISLPFYIVSFWSVIILLVQALMQHFYPDNFAEKCLKGGAMSPIGYLSALITVEFCLIAGINIKYMLKVRTFNKQQPPPDVQKEEWMTCAAPENIGQTEIGYKQLGDKVYDLLEKQADLIRHLKEHNARLGEKLMILSAQLQQSRSHTEAN
;
A
#
# COMPACT_ATOMS: atom_id res chain seq x y z
N MET A 1 -18.40 87.70 -12.68
CA MET A 1 -18.23 88.26 -11.32
C MET A 1 -17.73 87.13 -10.42
N VAL A 2 -16.57 87.32 -9.77
CA VAL A 2 -16.11 86.71 -8.50
C VAL A 2 -15.89 85.18 -8.51
N SER A 3 -14.87 84.55 -7.92
CA SER A 3 -13.52 84.87 -7.44
C SER A 3 -12.95 83.57 -6.85
N LEU A 4 -11.67 83.32 -7.08
CA LEU A 4 -10.65 82.68 -6.22
C LEU A 4 -10.88 81.29 -5.56
N SER A 5 -10.08 80.33 -6.06
CA SER A 5 -9.11 79.46 -5.37
C SER A 5 -9.49 78.75 -4.04
N ARG A 6 -9.18 77.44 -3.97
CA ARG A 6 -7.91 76.90 -3.39
C ARG A 6 -7.90 75.36 -3.37
N SER A 7 -6.94 74.80 -4.09
CA SER A 7 -6.11 73.62 -3.80
C SER A 7 -6.42 72.84 -2.50
N TYR A 8 -6.56 71.51 -2.60
CA TYR A 8 -5.48 70.56 -2.20
C TYR A 8 -5.77 69.10 -2.61
N ASN A 9 -4.91 68.61 -3.51
CA ASN A 9 -4.25 67.30 -3.58
C ASN A 9 -4.91 66.03 -3.00
N THR A 10 -5.13 65.08 -3.93
CA THR A 10 -4.63 63.68 -3.94
C THR A 10 -4.82 62.81 -2.69
N ASN A 11 -5.61 61.73 -2.82
CA ASN A 11 -5.00 60.43 -3.08
C ASN A 11 -6.00 59.35 -3.53
N SER A 12 -5.49 58.60 -4.51
CA SER A 12 -5.98 57.35 -5.10
C SER A 12 -6.22 56.22 -4.09
N GLY A 13 -7.23 55.39 -4.37
CA GLY A 13 -7.52 54.10 -3.70
C GLY A 13 -9.05 53.91 -3.66
N GLY A 14 -9.68 53.03 -4.44
CA GLY A 14 -9.40 51.61 -4.57
C GLY A 14 -10.51 50.83 -3.86
N ALA A 15 -11.54 50.45 -4.62
CA ALA A 15 -12.59 49.46 -4.35
C ALA A 15 -13.00 49.16 -2.87
N THR A 16 -14.17 49.65 -2.47
CA THR A 16 -14.97 49.11 -1.35
C THR A 16 -16.29 48.56 -1.89
N PHE A 17 -16.33 47.27 -2.22
CA PHE A 17 -17.57 46.57 -2.60
C PHE A 17 -17.68 45.16 -1.99
N PHE A 18 -17.06 44.95 -0.83
CA PHE A 18 -17.39 43.87 0.10
C PHE A 18 -17.74 44.49 1.45
N SER A 19 -18.84 45.23 1.48
CA SER A 19 -19.55 45.53 2.71
C SER A 19 -20.84 44.71 2.73
N GLU A 20 -20.70 43.39 2.65
CA GLU A 20 -21.74 42.46 3.04
C GLU A 20 -21.36 42.01 4.45
N SER A 21 -22.09 42.52 5.45
CA SER A 21 -22.01 42.04 6.82
C SER A 21 -22.41 40.57 6.83
N VAL A 22 -21.42 39.69 6.72
CA VAL A 22 -21.60 38.24 6.86
C VAL A 22 -22.17 37.99 8.26
N ASN A 23 -23.44 37.60 8.28
CA ASN A 23 -24.18 37.23 9.47
C ASN A 23 -23.38 36.15 10.22
N MET A 24 -22.94 36.45 11.43
CA MET A 24 -22.14 35.53 12.25
C MET A 24 -22.92 34.27 12.69
N GLU A 25 -24.22 34.18 12.39
CA GLU A 25 -25.08 33.02 12.67
C GLU A 25 -24.94 31.87 11.65
N ASP A 26 -24.52 32.12 10.41
CA ASP A 26 -24.31 31.04 9.42
C ASP A 26 -23.03 30.21 9.67
N ARG A 27 -22.21 30.62 10.65
CA ARG A 27 -21.03 29.85 11.07
C ARG A 27 -21.37 28.61 11.89
N GLU A 28 -22.58 28.49 12.41
CA GLU A 28 -23.00 27.28 13.15
C GLU A 28 -23.21 26.07 12.22
N HIS A 29 -23.32 26.28 10.91
CA HIS A 29 -23.36 25.19 9.91
C HIS A 29 -22.00 24.89 9.26
N LEU A 30 -20.96 25.67 9.57
CA LEU A 30 -19.56 25.39 9.26
C LEU A 30 -18.81 24.82 10.48
N GLN A 31 -19.51 24.05 11.32
CA GLN A 31 -18.84 23.17 12.25
C GLN A 31 -18.03 22.19 11.40
N PRO A 32 -16.68 22.21 11.49
CA PRO A 32 -15.88 21.34 10.67
C PRO A 32 -16.32 19.91 11.00
N ILE A 33 -16.49 19.09 9.97
CA ILE A 33 -16.70 17.63 10.05
C ILE A 33 -15.55 16.92 10.79
N LEU A 34 -14.60 17.68 11.37
CA LEU A 34 -13.65 17.28 12.39
C LEU A 34 -14.32 16.48 13.51
N GLU A 35 -15.49 16.87 14.03
CA GLU A 35 -16.02 16.24 15.26
C GLU A 35 -16.54 14.80 15.10
N SER A 36 -16.63 14.28 13.87
CA SER A 36 -16.80 12.84 13.61
C SER A 36 -15.45 12.15 13.48
N TYR A 37 -14.52 12.40 14.40
CA TYR A 37 -13.24 11.73 14.44
C TYR A 37 -13.43 10.22 14.55
N GLY A 38 -13.01 9.51 13.51
CA GLY A 38 -13.07 8.05 13.48
C GLY A 38 -12.24 7.47 14.62
N VAL A 39 -12.92 6.87 15.60
CA VAL A 39 -12.31 6.03 16.65
C VAL A 39 -11.23 5.14 16.02
N PHE A 40 -9.99 5.22 16.50
CA PHE A 40 -8.87 4.40 16.03
C PHE A 40 -9.32 2.95 15.89
N LYS A 41 -9.31 2.42 14.66
CA LYS A 41 -9.67 1.02 14.41
C LYS A 41 -8.39 0.19 14.47
N PRO A 42 -8.16 -0.60 15.54
CA PRO A 42 -6.96 -1.41 15.65
C PRO A 42 -6.90 -2.42 14.51
N LEU A 43 -5.72 -2.59 13.93
CA LEU A 43 -5.51 -3.55 12.87
C LEU A 43 -5.41 -4.96 13.49
N LYS A 44 -6.56 -5.64 13.57
CA LYS A 44 -6.68 -7.03 14.04
C LYS A 44 -6.27 -8.04 12.93
N THR A 45 -5.06 -7.89 12.40
CA THR A 45 -4.43 -8.88 11.48
C THR A 45 -3.50 -9.83 12.23
N THR A 46 -2.98 -9.45 13.40
CA THR A 46 -2.12 -10.26 14.27
C THR A 46 -2.62 -11.69 14.54
N PRO A 47 -3.91 -11.95 14.85
CA PRO A 47 -4.35 -13.33 15.10
C PRO A 47 -4.34 -14.20 13.84
N ILE A 48 -4.58 -13.63 12.66
CA ILE A 48 -4.58 -14.39 11.40
C ILE A 48 -3.17 -14.87 11.06
N PHE A 49 -2.19 -13.96 11.13
CA PHE A 49 -0.79 -14.31 10.89
C PHE A 49 -0.23 -15.23 11.98
N SER A 50 -0.69 -15.11 13.22
CA SER A 50 -0.32 -16.04 14.29
C SER A 50 -0.87 -17.44 14.07
N LEU A 51 -2.11 -17.56 13.56
CA LEU A 51 -2.74 -18.86 13.28
C LEU A 51 -2.09 -19.52 12.06
N HIS A 52 -1.78 -18.73 11.02
CA HIS A 52 -1.01 -19.19 9.87
C HIS A 52 0.37 -19.71 10.29
N LEU A 53 1.10 -18.97 11.14
CA LEU A 53 2.41 -19.38 11.64
C LEU A 53 2.36 -20.63 12.54
N LEU A 54 1.29 -20.79 13.33
CA LEU A 54 1.08 -21.99 14.13
C LEU A 54 0.79 -23.21 13.25
N PHE A 55 -0.01 -23.03 12.19
CA PHE A 55 -0.30 -24.10 11.24
C PHE A 55 0.95 -24.50 10.45
N THR A 56 1.73 -23.54 9.95
CA THR A 56 2.99 -23.84 9.25
C THR A 56 4.00 -24.55 10.16
N LEU A 57 4.11 -24.12 11.43
CA LEU A 57 4.96 -24.79 12.42
C LEU A 57 4.51 -26.23 12.68
N ALA A 58 3.21 -26.47 12.85
CA ALA A 58 2.69 -27.81 13.07
C ALA A 58 3.02 -28.75 11.90
N LEU A 59 2.92 -28.25 10.66
CA LEU A 59 3.28 -29.03 9.48
C LEU A 59 4.77 -29.33 9.37
N ASP A 60 5.63 -28.38 9.74
CA ASP A 60 7.09 -28.59 9.77
C ASP A 60 7.48 -29.63 10.83
N VAL A 61 6.90 -29.55 12.03
CA VAL A 61 7.11 -30.56 13.09
C VAL A 61 6.68 -31.95 12.61
N VAL A 62 5.53 -32.06 11.94
CA VAL A 62 5.06 -33.32 11.37
C VAL A 62 6.05 -33.83 10.32
N ALA A 63 6.54 -32.98 9.41
CA ALA A 63 7.53 -33.37 8.40
C ALA A 63 8.84 -33.88 9.03
N ILE A 64 9.34 -33.22 10.08
CA ILE A 64 10.53 -33.62 10.83
C ILE A 64 10.29 -34.96 11.54
N VAL A 65 9.15 -35.14 12.20
CA VAL A 65 8.79 -36.40 12.88
C VAL A 65 8.76 -37.56 11.90
N TYR A 66 8.14 -37.39 10.73
CA TYR A 66 8.16 -38.41 9.68
C TYR A 66 9.57 -38.66 9.13
N SER A 67 10.41 -37.62 9.06
CA SER A 67 11.80 -37.75 8.62
C SER A 67 12.73 -38.38 9.64
N VAL A 68 12.42 -38.35 10.94
CA VAL A 68 13.29 -38.87 12.01
C VAL A 68 12.82 -40.25 12.48
N LEU A 69 11.53 -40.41 12.80
CA LEU A 69 11.02 -41.64 13.40
C LEU A 69 10.90 -42.80 12.40
N HIS A 70 10.91 -42.54 11.08
CA HIS A 70 10.78 -43.54 10.02
C HIS A 70 9.75 -44.64 10.39
N PRO A 71 8.47 -44.28 10.59
CA PRO A 71 7.52 -45.12 11.30
C PRO A 71 7.26 -46.49 10.66
N ASP A 72 7.46 -46.63 9.34
CA ASP A 72 7.30 -47.90 8.64
C ASP A 72 8.28 -48.02 7.46
N GLU A 73 9.05 -49.11 7.43
CA GLU A 73 10.12 -49.29 6.44
C GLU A 73 9.60 -49.56 5.02
N ASN A 74 8.41 -50.16 4.93
CA ASN A 74 7.74 -50.56 3.69
C ASN A 74 6.77 -49.51 3.12
N SER A 75 6.41 -48.49 3.89
CA SER A 75 5.45 -47.48 3.44
C SER A 75 6.08 -46.18 2.98
N LYS A 76 7.40 -45.93 3.22
CA LYS A 76 8.16 -44.68 2.96
C LYS A 76 7.72 -43.84 1.73
N CYS A 77 7.40 -44.50 0.61
CA CYS A 77 6.91 -43.82 -0.60
C CYS A 77 5.56 -43.11 -0.40
N ARG A 78 4.67 -43.67 0.43
CA ARG A 78 3.34 -43.15 0.74
C ARG A 78 3.43 -41.88 1.59
N GLU A 79 4.30 -41.85 2.61
CA GLU A 79 4.49 -40.65 3.45
C GLU A 79 5.08 -39.51 2.63
N TYR A 80 5.98 -39.80 1.69
CA TYR A 80 6.52 -38.83 0.74
C TYR A 80 5.41 -38.08 -0.02
N PHE A 81 4.45 -38.81 -0.62
CA PHE A 81 3.33 -38.18 -1.33
C PHE A 81 2.37 -37.44 -0.40
N ILE A 82 2.13 -37.97 0.82
CA ILE A 82 1.29 -37.31 1.82
C ILE A 82 1.88 -35.94 2.22
N ILE A 83 3.19 -35.85 2.45
CA ILE A 83 3.87 -34.59 2.78
C ILE A 83 3.69 -33.57 1.64
N ILE A 84 3.81 -34.00 0.39
CA ILE A 84 3.60 -33.13 -0.77
C ILE A 84 2.16 -32.63 -0.84
N TYR A 85 1.15 -33.49 -0.63
CA TYR A 85 -0.25 -33.06 -0.63
C TYR A 85 -0.55 -32.05 0.49
N ILE A 86 0.01 -32.27 1.67
CA ILE A 86 -0.09 -31.36 2.80
C ILE A 86 0.58 -30.01 2.47
N HIS A 87 1.74 -30.02 1.81
CA HIS A 87 2.43 -28.81 1.37
C HIS A 87 1.63 -28.02 0.32
N ILE A 88 0.96 -28.70 -0.61
CA ILE A 88 0.04 -28.05 -1.57
C ILE A 88 -1.15 -27.41 -0.82
N GLY A 89 -1.69 -28.09 0.20
CA GLY A 89 -2.70 -27.52 1.08
C GLY A 89 -2.21 -26.28 1.83
N LEU A 90 -0.96 -26.27 2.29
CA LEU A 90 -0.32 -25.12 2.92
C LEU A 90 -0.17 -23.94 1.95
N TRP A 91 0.18 -24.20 0.69
CA TRP A 91 0.23 -23.18 -0.35
C TRP A 91 -1.14 -22.51 -0.52
N PHE A 92 -2.22 -23.30 -0.59
CA PHE A 92 -3.58 -22.77 -0.68
C PHE A 92 -3.98 -21.96 0.55
N LEU A 93 -3.68 -22.44 1.76
CA LEU A 93 -3.95 -21.70 2.99
C LEU A 93 -3.20 -20.36 3.01
N THR A 94 -1.96 -20.34 2.55
CA THR A 94 -1.13 -19.14 2.47
C THR A 94 -1.71 -18.12 1.49
N LEU A 95 -2.25 -18.59 0.36
CA LEU A 95 -2.99 -17.75 -0.60
C LEU A 95 -4.21 -17.11 0.06
N VAL A 96 -5.03 -17.88 0.78
CA VAL A 96 -6.22 -17.37 1.47
C VAL A 96 -5.84 -16.28 2.49
N VAL A 97 -4.77 -16.52 3.27
CA VAL A 97 -4.27 -15.54 4.25
C VAL A 97 -3.79 -14.27 3.58
N ASP A 98 -3.06 -14.36 2.47
CA ASP A 98 -2.59 -13.22 1.68
C ASP A 98 -3.77 -12.38 1.15
N GLN A 99 -4.82 -13.02 0.62
CA GLN A 99 -6.00 -12.33 0.12
C GLN A 99 -6.77 -11.61 1.24
N ILE A 100 -6.97 -12.28 2.38
CA ILE A 100 -7.62 -11.65 3.55
C ILE A 100 -6.79 -10.46 4.05
N ALA A 101 -5.46 -10.58 4.05
CA ALA A 101 -4.57 -9.49 4.44
C ALA A 101 -4.71 -8.32 3.47
N LYS A 102 -4.68 -8.55 2.15
CA LYS A 102 -4.87 -7.50 1.13
C LYS A 102 -6.21 -6.78 1.28
N ILE A 103 -7.31 -7.51 1.53
CA ILE A 103 -8.63 -6.90 1.75
C ILE A 103 -8.64 -6.03 3.01
N LYS A 104 -8.08 -6.51 4.11
CA LYS A 104 -8.01 -5.74 5.38
C LYS A 104 -7.15 -4.49 5.23
N HIS A 105 -6.03 -4.57 4.51
CA HIS A 105 -5.16 -3.42 4.23
C HIS A 105 -5.77 -2.44 3.23
N HIS A 106 -6.55 -2.91 2.27
CA HIS A 106 -7.33 -2.03 1.38
C HIS A 106 -8.35 -1.22 2.17
N LYS A 107 -9.05 -1.84 3.12
CA LYS A 107 -9.94 -1.14 4.05
C LYS A 107 -9.21 -0.13 4.93
N LEU A 108 -7.97 -0.42 5.32
CA LEU A 108 -7.13 0.49 6.08
C LEU A 108 -6.71 1.72 5.25
N ARG A 109 -6.40 1.52 3.96
CA ARG A 109 -6.10 2.59 3.00
C ARG A 109 -7.28 3.57 2.87
N LEU A 110 -8.51 3.04 2.81
CA LEU A 110 -9.73 3.87 2.74
C LEU A 110 -9.96 4.70 4.01
N ASN A 111 -9.37 4.32 5.15
CA ASN A 111 -9.45 5.07 6.41
C ASN A 111 -8.34 6.12 6.58
N GLY A 112 -7.53 6.38 5.55
CA GLY A 112 -6.52 7.46 5.57
C GLY A 112 -5.13 7.08 6.10
N TYR A 113 -4.78 5.79 6.13
CA TYR A 113 -3.45 5.28 6.54
C TYR A 113 -2.61 4.83 5.33
N LEU A 114 -2.29 5.76 4.42
CA LEU A 114 -1.57 5.50 3.18
C LEU A 114 -0.07 5.25 3.40
N GLU A 115 0.58 6.00 4.29
CA GLU A 115 2.02 5.91 4.57
C GLU A 115 2.37 4.55 5.20
N PHE A 116 1.53 4.09 6.13
CA PHE A 116 1.63 2.77 6.72
C PHE A 116 1.37 1.66 5.71
N TYR A 117 0.37 1.84 4.83
CA TYR A 117 0.07 0.89 3.75
C TYR A 117 1.25 0.73 2.79
N GLN A 118 1.86 1.81 2.31
CA GLN A 118 3.03 1.75 1.41
C GLN A 118 4.21 1.01 2.03
N LYS A 119 4.52 1.29 3.31
CA LYS A 119 5.61 0.64 4.06
C LYS A 119 5.35 -0.84 4.37
N THR A 120 4.11 -1.32 4.21
CA THR A 120 3.67 -2.64 4.67
C THR A 120 3.19 -3.54 3.53
N CYS A 121 2.80 -2.98 2.39
CA CYS A 121 2.33 -3.69 1.19
C CYS A 121 3.32 -4.77 0.70
N LEU A 122 4.62 -4.44 0.68
CA LEU A 122 5.66 -5.39 0.33
C LEU A 122 5.74 -6.55 1.33
N HIS A 123 5.65 -6.27 2.63
CA HIS A 123 5.76 -7.29 3.66
C HIS A 123 4.56 -8.26 3.68
N ILE A 124 3.39 -7.80 3.21
CA ILE A 124 2.19 -8.63 3.12
C ILE A 124 2.28 -9.62 1.96
N SER A 125 2.83 -9.18 0.82
CA SER A 125 2.86 -10.01 -0.39
C SER A 125 4.06 -10.98 -0.41
N LEU A 126 5.13 -10.67 0.32
CA LEU A 126 6.37 -11.47 0.34
C LEU A 126 6.16 -12.95 0.72
N PRO A 127 5.39 -13.31 1.77
CA PRO A 127 5.18 -14.71 2.14
C PRO A 127 4.62 -15.55 1.00
N PHE A 128 3.59 -15.08 0.29
CA PHE A 128 2.97 -15.82 -0.82
C PHE A 128 3.95 -16.05 -1.99
N TYR A 129 4.75 -15.04 -2.34
CA TYR A 129 5.76 -15.18 -3.38
C TYR A 129 6.84 -16.19 -2.99
N ILE A 130 7.26 -16.20 -1.72
CA ILE A 130 8.25 -17.15 -1.21
C ILE A 130 7.72 -18.58 -1.28
N VAL A 131 6.51 -18.86 -0.77
CA VAL A 131 5.93 -20.21 -0.83
C VAL A 131 5.77 -20.67 -2.27
N SER A 132 5.28 -19.80 -3.16
CA SER A 132 5.10 -20.15 -4.58
C SER A 132 6.42 -20.46 -5.29
N PHE A 133 7.46 -19.66 -5.03
CA PHE A 133 8.80 -19.93 -5.56
C PHE A 133 9.36 -21.23 -4.99
N TRP A 134 9.13 -21.50 -3.70
CA TRP A 134 9.58 -22.72 -3.05
C TRP A 134 8.90 -23.98 -3.61
N SER A 135 7.61 -23.92 -3.92
CA SER A 135 6.89 -25.01 -4.58
C SER A 135 7.51 -25.35 -5.95
N VAL A 136 7.99 -24.36 -6.71
CA VAL A 136 8.71 -24.59 -7.96
C VAL A 136 10.05 -25.30 -7.73
N ILE A 137 10.79 -24.91 -6.68
CA ILE A 137 12.04 -25.57 -6.30
C ILE A 137 11.79 -27.03 -5.92
N ILE A 138 10.77 -27.31 -5.09
CA ILE A 138 10.40 -28.67 -4.69
C ILE A 138 10.05 -29.52 -5.92
N LEU A 139 9.24 -28.99 -6.85
CA LEU A 139 8.90 -29.66 -8.09
C LEU A 139 10.11 -29.92 -8.98
N LEU A 140 11.05 -28.97 -9.07
CA LEU A 140 12.30 -29.13 -9.82
C LEU A 140 13.16 -30.26 -9.23
N VAL A 141 13.34 -30.28 -7.90
CA VAL A 141 14.09 -31.34 -7.21
C VAL A 141 13.43 -32.70 -7.45
N GLN A 142 12.10 -32.77 -7.40
CA GLN A 142 11.34 -33.99 -7.70
C GLN A 142 11.52 -34.44 -9.16
N ALA A 143 11.43 -33.52 -10.12
CA ALA A 143 11.63 -33.83 -11.53
C ALA A 143 13.05 -34.34 -11.82
N LEU A 144 14.07 -33.73 -11.20
CA LEU A 144 15.46 -34.20 -11.29
C LEU A 144 15.61 -35.60 -10.69
N MET A 145 15.04 -35.84 -9.50
CA MET A 145 15.06 -37.17 -8.88
C MET A 145 14.41 -38.24 -9.76
N GLN A 146 13.27 -37.92 -10.40
CA GLN A 146 12.59 -38.83 -11.32
C GLN A 146 13.39 -39.09 -12.60
N HIS A 147 14.04 -38.07 -13.16
CA HIS A 147 14.82 -38.20 -14.40
C HIS A 147 16.11 -39.00 -14.20
N PHE A 148 16.81 -38.81 -13.08
CA PHE A 148 18.06 -39.53 -12.80
C PHE A 148 17.85 -40.95 -12.25
N TYR A 149 16.66 -41.27 -11.72
CA TYR A 149 16.36 -42.58 -11.13
C TYR A 149 15.02 -43.18 -11.59
N PRO A 150 14.79 -43.40 -12.91
CA PRO A 150 13.50 -43.86 -13.43
C PRO A 150 13.06 -45.24 -12.92
N ASP A 151 13.98 -46.21 -12.76
CA ASP A 151 13.63 -47.60 -12.42
C ASP A 151 13.85 -47.98 -10.94
N ASN A 152 14.67 -47.21 -10.21
CA ASN A 152 15.10 -47.53 -8.84
C ASN A 152 14.50 -46.59 -7.77
N PHE A 153 13.53 -45.74 -8.14
CA PHE A 153 12.94 -44.77 -7.22
C PHE A 153 12.29 -45.47 -6.01
N ALA A 154 11.50 -46.52 -6.23
CA ALA A 154 10.87 -47.29 -5.18
C ALA A 154 11.90 -48.04 -4.31
N GLU A 155 12.92 -48.63 -4.93
CA GLU A 155 13.94 -49.40 -4.21
C GLU A 155 14.87 -48.51 -3.37
N LYS A 156 15.24 -47.32 -3.86
CA LYS A 156 15.99 -46.31 -3.10
C LYS A 156 15.15 -45.61 -2.03
N CYS A 157 13.84 -45.49 -2.24
CA CYS A 157 12.93 -45.03 -1.20
C CYS A 157 12.86 -46.03 -0.03
N LEU A 158 12.86 -47.34 -0.33
CA LEU A 158 12.83 -48.42 0.65
C LEU A 158 14.17 -48.63 1.39
N LYS A 159 15.31 -48.66 0.67
CA LYS A 159 16.66 -48.98 1.20
C LYS A 159 17.34 -47.90 2.07
N GLY A 160 16.64 -46.81 2.42
CA GLY A 160 16.93 -45.92 3.54
C GLY A 160 18.41 -45.74 3.96
N GLY A 161 19.17 -44.92 3.23
CA GLY A 161 20.41 -44.35 3.73
C GLY A 161 20.21 -42.95 4.33
N ALA A 162 21.26 -42.37 4.92
CA ALA A 162 21.28 -41.00 5.45
C ALA A 162 20.93 -39.90 4.42
N MET A 163 20.91 -40.25 3.13
CA MET A 163 20.47 -39.42 2.01
C MET A 163 19.07 -39.84 1.51
N SER A 164 18.12 -40.05 2.42
CA SER A 164 16.75 -40.41 2.07
C SER A 164 16.05 -39.22 1.36
N PRO A 165 15.27 -39.45 0.27
CA PRO A 165 14.50 -38.40 -0.41
C PRO A 165 13.59 -37.60 0.52
N ILE A 166 13.08 -38.23 1.59
CA ILE A 166 12.27 -37.59 2.64
C ILE A 166 13.08 -36.57 3.44
N GLY A 167 14.35 -36.88 3.74
CA GLY A 167 15.24 -35.97 4.47
C GLY A 167 15.55 -34.70 3.69
N TYR A 168 15.75 -34.82 2.37
CA TYR A 168 15.92 -33.65 1.50
C TYR A 168 14.67 -32.78 1.45
N LEU A 169 13.49 -33.38 1.32
CA LEU A 169 12.23 -32.63 1.35
C LEU A 169 11.99 -31.97 2.71
N SER A 170 12.21 -32.69 3.81
CA SER A 170 12.07 -32.15 5.15
C SER A 170 13.03 -30.98 5.37
N ALA A 171 14.30 -31.09 4.97
CA ALA A 171 15.26 -30.00 5.08
C ALA A 171 14.83 -28.76 4.25
N LEU A 172 14.32 -28.98 3.03
CA LEU A 172 13.79 -27.88 2.20
C LEU A 172 12.57 -27.21 2.85
N ILE A 173 11.62 -27.99 3.38
CA ILE A 173 10.43 -27.47 4.05
C ILE A 173 10.81 -26.68 5.32
N THR A 174 11.79 -27.17 6.09
CA THR A 174 12.26 -26.46 7.29
C THR A 174 12.97 -25.14 6.95
N VAL A 175 13.73 -25.08 5.84
CA VAL A 175 14.33 -23.82 5.37
C VAL A 175 13.24 -22.82 4.96
N GLU A 176 12.23 -23.27 4.23
CA GLU A 176 11.07 -22.45 3.88
C GLU A 176 10.36 -21.91 5.13
N PHE A 177 10.09 -22.79 6.11
CA PHE A 177 9.47 -22.40 7.37
C PHE A 177 10.28 -21.30 8.07
N CYS A 178 11.60 -21.43 8.17
CA CYS A 178 12.47 -20.41 8.77
C CYS A 178 12.33 -19.05 8.08
N LEU A 179 12.32 -19.02 6.74
CA LEU A 179 12.18 -17.79 5.97
C LEU A 179 10.82 -17.12 6.19
N ILE A 180 9.74 -17.91 6.10
CA ILE A 180 8.36 -17.44 6.33
C ILE A 180 8.22 -16.93 7.76
N ALA A 181 8.69 -17.69 8.76
CA ALA A 181 8.61 -17.31 10.16
C ALA A 181 9.33 -15.98 10.42
N GLY A 182 10.54 -15.80 9.90
CA GLY A 182 11.30 -14.56 10.06
C GLY A 182 10.56 -13.33 9.51
N ILE A 183 9.97 -13.43 8.32
CA ILE A 183 9.22 -12.33 7.70
C ILE A 183 7.91 -12.05 8.45
N ASN A 184 7.18 -13.10 8.84
CA ASN A 184 5.93 -12.97 9.58
C ASN A 184 6.14 -12.39 10.98
N ILE A 185 7.20 -12.79 11.69
CA ILE A 185 7.55 -12.21 12.99
C ILE A 185 7.88 -10.73 12.86
N LYS A 186 8.71 -10.34 11.88
CA LYS A 186 9.02 -8.92 11.61
C LYS A 186 7.75 -8.11 11.31
N TYR A 187 6.85 -8.65 10.50
CA TYR A 187 5.55 -8.03 10.22
C TYR A 187 4.71 -7.90 11.49
N MET A 188 4.59 -8.96 12.30
CA MET A 188 3.83 -8.94 13.56
C MET A 188 4.37 -7.91 14.55
N LEU A 189 5.70 -7.78 14.68
CA LEU A 189 6.31 -6.75 15.52
C LEU A 189 5.95 -5.35 15.03
N LYS A 190 6.02 -5.10 13.72
CA LYS A 190 5.64 -3.82 13.11
C LYS A 190 4.17 -3.48 13.35
N VAL A 191 3.27 -4.46 13.24
CA VAL A 191 1.84 -4.28 13.53
C VAL A 191 1.58 -4.07 15.03
N ARG A 192 2.29 -4.77 15.92
CA ARG A 192 2.17 -4.55 17.38
C ARG A 192 2.63 -3.15 17.77
N THR A 193 3.75 -2.68 17.21
CA THR A 193 4.23 -1.32 17.41
C THR A 193 3.21 -0.29 16.90
N PHE A 194 2.65 -0.51 15.71
CA PHE A 194 1.59 0.35 15.17
C PHE A 194 0.33 0.38 16.06
N ASN A 195 -0.15 -0.79 16.50
CA ASN A 195 -1.32 -0.89 17.38
C ASN A 195 -1.06 -0.27 18.77
N LYS A 196 0.18 -0.31 19.27
CA LYS A 196 0.58 0.34 20.53
C LYS A 196 0.70 1.85 20.40
N GLN A 197 1.19 2.33 19.26
CA GLN A 197 1.38 3.76 19.00
C GLN A 197 0.06 4.49 18.69
N GLN A 198 -1.01 3.75 18.35
CA GLN A 198 -2.33 4.30 18.00
C GLN A 198 -2.23 5.57 17.13
N PRO A 199 -1.48 5.53 16.01
CA PRO A 199 -1.22 6.75 15.27
C PRO A 199 -2.53 7.32 14.72
N PRO A 200 -2.66 8.67 14.74
CA PRO A 200 -3.79 9.31 14.08
C PRO A 200 -3.70 9.06 12.56
N PRO A 201 -4.83 9.14 11.82
CA PRO A 201 -4.85 9.11 10.36
C PRO A 201 -3.78 10.03 9.74
N ASP A 202 -3.19 9.66 8.60
CA ASP A 202 -2.02 10.38 8.06
C ASP A 202 -2.31 11.86 7.76
N VAL A 203 -3.56 12.18 7.41
CA VAL A 203 -4.05 13.57 7.24
C VAL A 203 -3.91 14.38 8.53
N GLN A 204 -4.15 13.75 9.68
CA GLN A 204 -4.03 14.39 11.00
C GLN A 204 -2.60 14.37 11.54
N LYS A 205 -1.74 13.45 11.09
CA LYS A 205 -0.35 13.40 11.52
C LYS A 205 0.41 14.63 11.01
N GLU A 206 0.13 15.09 9.79
CA GLU A 206 0.72 16.32 9.24
C GLU A 206 0.24 17.56 10.01
N GLU A 207 -1.05 17.64 10.34
CA GLU A 207 -1.61 18.71 11.18
C GLU A 207 -1.07 18.67 12.62
N TRP A 208 -1.01 17.49 13.25
CA TRP A 208 -0.50 17.31 14.61
C TRP A 208 1.00 17.59 14.75
N MET A 209 1.83 17.13 13.80
CA MET A 209 3.26 17.47 13.79
C MET A 209 3.49 18.98 13.61
N THR A 210 2.57 19.66 12.92
CA THR A 210 2.59 21.12 12.77
C THR A 210 2.18 21.82 14.08
N CYS A 211 1.27 21.25 14.86
CA CYS A 211 0.82 21.81 16.14
C CYS A 211 1.69 21.44 17.36
N ALA A 212 2.40 20.31 17.34
CA ALA A 212 3.09 19.74 18.49
C ALA A 212 4.59 20.12 18.59
N ALA A 213 5.13 20.90 17.67
CA ALA A 213 6.50 21.42 17.75
C ALA A 213 6.56 22.57 18.78
N PRO A 214 7.25 22.41 19.93
CA PRO A 214 7.16 23.35 21.05
C PRO A 214 8.28 24.40 21.00
N GLU A 215 8.49 25.06 19.86
CA GLU A 215 9.41 26.21 19.75
C GLU A 215 8.81 27.33 18.90
N ASN A 216 7.71 27.91 19.40
CA ASN A 216 7.36 29.35 19.31
C ASN A 216 5.91 29.58 19.75
N ILE A 217 5.57 29.14 20.97
CA ILE A 217 4.35 29.58 21.66
C ILE A 217 4.62 31.01 22.16
N GLY A 218 4.58 31.97 21.24
CA GLY A 218 4.88 33.37 21.55
C GLY A 218 4.57 34.36 20.43
N GLN A 219 4.20 33.90 19.24
CA GLN A 219 3.75 34.80 18.17
C GLN A 219 2.52 34.21 17.49
N THR A 220 1.37 34.75 17.85
CA THR A 220 0.10 34.67 17.11
C THR A 220 0.26 35.39 15.77
N GLU A 221 1.11 34.87 14.91
CA GLU A 221 1.20 35.25 13.50
C GLU A 221 1.00 33.98 12.69
N ILE A 222 -0.05 33.99 11.88
CA ILE A 222 -0.28 33.03 10.81
C ILE A 222 0.89 33.21 9.83
N GLY A 223 1.98 32.51 10.10
CA GLY A 223 3.28 32.71 9.48
C GLY A 223 3.91 31.38 9.15
N TYR A 224 3.75 30.97 7.89
CA TYR A 224 4.46 29.88 7.23
C TYR A 224 5.94 29.81 7.63
N LYS A 225 6.32 28.90 8.53
CA LYS A 225 7.74 28.64 8.82
C LYS A 225 8.03 27.16 9.07
N GLN A 226 8.13 26.41 7.96
CA GLN A 226 9.29 25.56 7.63
C GLN A 226 9.16 25.15 6.15
N LEU A 227 9.28 26.16 5.28
CA LEU A 227 8.88 26.16 3.87
C LEU A 227 10.11 26.39 2.95
N GLY A 228 11.23 25.73 3.21
CA GLY A 228 12.35 25.76 2.26
C GLY A 228 12.10 24.74 1.16
N ASP A 229 12.48 23.51 1.45
CA ASP A 229 12.47 22.39 0.51
C ASP A 229 11.05 22.04 -0.02
N LYS A 230 10.04 22.09 0.85
CA LYS A 230 8.64 21.84 0.46
C LYS A 230 8.02 22.97 -0.39
N VAL A 231 8.48 24.22 -0.32
CA VAL A 231 7.99 25.29 -1.22
C VAL A 231 8.52 25.07 -2.60
N TYR A 232 9.80 24.74 -2.73
CA TYR A 232 10.38 24.53 -4.04
C TYR A 232 9.66 23.37 -4.76
N ASP A 233 9.39 22.25 -4.07
CA ASP A 233 8.63 21.12 -4.65
C ASP A 233 7.15 21.47 -4.94
N LEU A 234 6.48 22.25 -4.08
CA LEU A 234 5.10 22.71 -4.35
C LEU A 234 5.04 23.76 -5.46
N LEU A 235 6.02 24.65 -5.53
CA LEU A 235 6.14 25.69 -6.55
C LEU A 235 6.48 25.08 -7.91
N GLU A 236 7.33 24.05 -7.92
CA GLU A 236 7.64 23.26 -9.11
C GLU A 236 6.40 22.53 -9.62
N LYS A 237 5.66 21.86 -8.73
CA LYS A 237 4.39 21.20 -9.08
C LYS A 237 3.31 22.19 -9.56
N GLN A 238 3.23 23.38 -8.97
CA GLN A 238 2.31 24.41 -9.43
C GLN A 238 2.74 25.00 -10.78
N ALA A 239 4.05 25.19 -11.01
CA ALA A 239 4.57 25.66 -12.29
C ALA A 239 4.27 24.64 -13.41
N ASP A 240 4.44 23.34 -13.14
CA ASP A 240 4.10 22.26 -14.07
C ASP A 240 2.60 22.23 -14.39
N LEU A 241 1.74 22.40 -13.38
CA LEU A 241 0.31 22.46 -13.59
C LEU A 241 -0.10 23.68 -14.43
N ILE A 242 0.47 24.85 -14.18
CA ILE A 242 0.21 26.07 -14.96
C ILE A 242 0.66 25.87 -16.40
N ARG A 243 1.82 25.25 -16.62
CA ARG A 243 2.33 24.94 -17.96
C ARG A 243 1.39 23.97 -18.68
N HIS A 244 0.95 22.90 -18.00
CA HIS A 244 0.00 21.94 -18.55
C HIS A 244 -1.34 22.62 -18.92
N LEU A 245 -1.89 23.46 -18.04
CA LEU A 245 -3.13 24.19 -18.30
C LEU A 245 -2.99 25.18 -19.46
N LYS A 246 -1.86 25.88 -19.58
CA LYS A 246 -1.57 26.76 -20.73
C LYS A 246 -1.49 25.98 -22.03
N GLU A 247 -0.79 24.85 -22.04
CA GLU A 247 -0.70 24.00 -23.23
C GLU A 247 -2.08 23.44 -23.63
N HIS A 248 -2.88 23.04 -22.64
CA HIS A 248 -4.24 22.57 -22.88
C HIS A 248 -5.15 23.68 -23.45
N ASN A 249 -5.07 24.90 -22.93
CA ASN A 249 -5.82 26.05 -23.46
C ASN A 249 -5.37 26.43 -24.88
N ALA A 250 -4.07 26.36 -25.19
CA ALA A 250 -3.57 26.62 -26.54
C ALA A 250 -4.12 25.58 -27.55
N ARG A 251 -4.09 24.29 -27.20
CA ARG A 251 -4.67 23.23 -28.03
C ARG A 251 -6.18 23.38 -28.19
N LEU A 252 -6.88 23.82 -27.15
CA LEU A 252 -8.32 24.08 -27.24
C LEU A 252 -8.62 25.28 -28.15
N GLY A 253 -7.82 26.35 -28.08
CA GLY A 253 -7.91 27.50 -28.97
C GLY A 253 -7.67 27.14 -30.44
N GLU A 254 -6.67 26.31 -30.73
CA GLU A 254 -6.39 25.80 -32.08
C GLU A 254 -7.58 25.00 -32.63
N LYS A 255 -8.12 24.08 -31.83
CA LYS A 255 -9.32 23.31 -32.22
C LYS A 255 -10.52 24.21 -32.48
N LEU A 256 -10.72 25.25 -31.67
CA LEU A 256 -11.81 26.20 -31.85
C LEU A 256 -11.64 27.01 -33.15
N MET A 257 -10.41 27.42 -33.47
CA MET A 257 -10.11 28.10 -34.73
C MET A 257 -10.40 27.20 -35.93
N ILE A 258 -9.93 25.96 -35.92
CA ILE A 258 -10.18 24.98 -36.97
C ILE A 258 -11.69 24.75 -37.15
N LEU A 259 -12.43 24.54 -36.05
CA LEU A 259 -13.88 24.34 -36.10
C LEU A 259 -14.60 25.58 -36.65
N SER A 260 -14.18 26.79 -36.25
CA SER A 260 -14.76 28.04 -36.75
C SER A 260 -14.53 28.23 -38.26
N ALA A 261 -13.34 27.87 -38.76
CA ALA A 261 -13.01 27.92 -40.18
C ALA A 261 -13.83 26.90 -40.99
N GLN A 262 -14.00 25.68 -40.46
CA GLN A 262 -14.85 24.66 -41.08
C GLN A 262 -16.32 25.07 -41.11
N LEU A 263 -16.83 25.70 -40.05
CA LEU A 263 -18.20 26.23 -40.01
C LEU A 263 -18.41 27.34 -41.05
N GLN A 264 -17.44 28.25 -41.20
CA GLN A 264 -17.49 29.29 -42.24
C GLN A 264 -17.50 28.69 -43.65
N GLN A 265 -16.65 27.69 -43.92
CA GLN A 265 -16.62 26.99 -45.22
C GLN A 265 -17.92 26.23 -45.50
N SER A 266 -18.49 25.57 -44.49
CA SER A 266 -19.79 24.87 -44.61
C SER A 266 -20.93 25.84 -44.91
N ARG A 267 -20.94 27.00 -44.24
CA ARG A 267 -21.92 28.06 -44.48
C ARG A 267 -21.81 28.64 -45.89
N SER A 268 -20.60 28.93 -46.37
CA SER A 268 -20.41 29.41 -47.74
C SER A 268 -20.81 28.39 -48.81
N HIS A 269 -20.64 27.09 -48.54
CA HIS A 269 -21.11 26.04 -49.45
C HIS A 269 -22.64 25.90 -49.48
N THR A 270 -23.32 26.23 -48.38
CA THR A 270 -24.79 26.18 -48.29
C THR A 270 -25.44 27.38 -49.00
N GLU A 271 -24.75 28.53 -49.05
CA GLU A 271 -25.22 29.75 -49.75
C GLU A 271 -24.96 29.73 -51.27
N ALA A 272 -24.21 28.74 -51.78
CA ALA A 272 -23.84 28.61 -53.20
C ALA A 272 -24.64 27.55 -53.99
N ASN A 273 -25.60 26.88 -53.34
CA ASN A 273 -26.59 25.96 -53.93
C ASN A 273 -27.99 26.56 -53.85
#